data_AF-A0A6B9Z178-F1
#
_entry.id   AF-A0A6B9Z178-F1
#
_cell.length_a   1.000
_cell.length_b   1.000
_cell.length_c   1.000
_cell.angle_alpha   90.00
_cell.angle_beta   90.00
_cell.angle_gamma   90.00
#
_symmetry.space_group_name_H-M   'P 1'
#
loop_
_entity.id
_entity.type
_entity.pdbx_description
1 polymer ?
#
loop_
_entity_poly.entity_id
_entity_poly.type
_entity_poly.pdbx_seq_one_letter_code
_entity_poly.pdbx_strand_id
1 'polypeptide(L)' 'MELIFNEQKATMKVAAEPKQDAACPRCGRNACERIKRGILVKTFLPWLKLKRYRCHGCMHAFYKVKS' A
#
# COMPACT_ATOMS: atom_id res chain seq x y z
N MET A 1 -25.50 25.63 35.70
CA MET A 1 -25.98 25.16 34.38
C MET A 1 -24.80 24.67 33.60
N GLU A 2 -24.90 23.43 33.17
CA GLU A 2 -23.86 22.56 32.63
C GLU A 2 -23.12 23.20 31.44
N LEU A 3 -21.79 23.28 31.46
CA LEU A 3 -20.85 22.22 31.07
C LEU A 3 -21.11 21.62 29.67
N ILE A 4 -20.15 21.90 28.78
CA ILE A 4 -19.63 21.07 27.68
C ILE A 4 -20.27 21.29 26.29
N PHE A 5 -19.61 22.12 25.47
CA PHE A 5 -19.54 21.89 24.02
C PHE A 5 -18.07 21.63 23.66
N ASN A 6 -17.71 20.34 23.74
CA ASN A 6 -16.38 19.83 23.40
C ASN A 6 -16.31 19.66 21.88
N GLU A 7 -15.60 20.56 21.19
CA GLU A 7 -15.36 20.49 19.76
C GLU A 7 -14.60 19.21 19.41
N GLN A 8 -15.29 18.31 18.74
CA GLN A 8 -14.72 17.11 18.16
C GLN A 8 -13.78 17.52 17.03
N LYS A 9 -12.48 17.67 17.35
CA LYS A 9 -11.41 17.70 16.36
C LYS A 9 -11.41 16.35 15.64
N ALA A 10 -12.09 16.31 14.50
CA ALA A 10 -12.01 15.23 13.53
C ALA A 10 -10.55 15.04 13.14
N THR A 11 -9.91 14.00 13.68
CA THR A 11 -8.60 13.55 13.26
C THR A 11 -8.74 12.95 11.87
N MET A 12 -8.65 13.81 10.85
CA MET A 12 -8.47 13.40 9.47
C MET A 12 -7.20 12.55 9.43
N LYS A 13 -7.39 11.23 9.37
CA LYS A 13 -6.33 10.26 9.09
C LYS A 13 -5.80 10.63 7.71
N VAL A 14 -4.66 11.32 7.66
CA VAL A 14 -3.89 11.54 6.44
C VAL A 14 -3.67 10.16 5.86
N ALA A 15 -4.42 9.84 4.81
CA ALA A 15 -4.30 8.60 4.08
C ALA A 15 -2.86 8.58 3.57
N ALA A 16 -2.05 7.73 4.20
CA ALA A 16 -0.64 7.58 3.94
C ALA A 16 -0.41 7.63 2.43
N GLU A 17 0.24 8.70 1.98
CA GLU A 17 0.60 8.92 0.59
C GLU A 17 1.27 7.63 0.13
N PRO A 18 0.68 6.88 -0.82
CA PRO A 18 1.27 5.62 -1.23
C PRO A 18 2.59 5.98 -1.89
N LYS A 19 3.70 5.84 -1.15
CA LYS A 19 5.06 5.90 -1.69
C LYS A 19 5.01 5.12 -2.99
N GLN A 20 5.16 5.84 -4.10
CA GLN A 20 5.07 5.30 -5.44
C GLN A 20 6.32 4.45 -5.67
N ASP A 21 6.37 3.29 -5.01
CA ASP A 21 7.56 2.47 -4.83
C ASP A 21 7.97 1.73 -6.12
N ALA A 22 7.19 1.82 -7.20
CA ALA A 22 7.50 1.17 -8.46
C ALA A 22 6.79 1.79 -9.66
N ALA A 23 7.55 2.07 -10.72
CA ALA A 23 7.03 2.24 -12.06
C ALA A 23 6.53 0.89 -12.60
N CYS A 24 5.41 0.89 -13.32
CA CYS A 24 4.92 -0.30 -14.00
C CYS A 24 5.79 -0.63 -15.22
N PRO A 25 6.27 -1.88 -15.38
CA PRO A 25 7.08 -2.27 -16.54
C PRO A 25 6.31 -2.26 -17.86
N ARG A 26 4.97 -2.29 -17.82
CA ARG A 26 4.12 -2.35 -19.02
C ARG A 26 3.68 -0.98 -19.53
N CYS A 27 3.37 -0.05 -18.62
CA CYS A 27 2.78 1.24 -18.98
C CYS A 27 3.61 2.45 -18.53
N GLY A 28 4.73 2.25 -17.83
CA GLY A 28 5.62 3.32 -17.37
C GLY A 28 5.03 4.22 -16.27
N ARG A 29 3.76 4.06 -15.90
CA ARG A 29 3.11 4.88 -14.86
C ARG A 29 3.57 4.48 -13.46
N ASN A 30 3.68 5.47 -12.58
CA ASN A 30 4.06 5.32 -11.16
C ASN A 30 2.87 4.99 -10.25
N ALA A 31 1.67 4.85 -10.80
CA ALA A 31 0.46 4.47 -10.07
C ALA A 31 0.40 2.95 -9.83
N CYS A 32 1.35 2.43 -9.05
CA CYS A 32 1.38 1.02 -8.63
C CYS A 32 1.05 0.91 -7.14
N GLU A 33 0.03 0.11 -6.83
CA GLU A 33 -0.34 -0.22 -5.46
C GLU A 33 0.41 -1.48 -5.00
N ARG A 34 0.92 -1.45 -3.77
CA ARG A 34 1.60 -2.59 -3.17
C ARG A 34 0.56 -3.54 -2.57
N ILE A 35 0.48 -4.75 -3.11
CA ILE A 35 -0.35 -5.81 -2.54
C ILE A 35 0.40 -6.45 -1.37
N LYS A 36 -0.20 -6.36 -0.18
CA LYS A 36 0.32 -7.03 1.02
C LYS A 36 0.30 -8.54 0.82
N ARG A 37 1.32 -9.23 1.33
CA ARG A 37 1.33 -10.69 1.32
C ARG A 37 0.29 -11.24 2.28
N GLY A 38 -0.36 -12.32 1.86
CA GLY A 38 -1.19 -13.12 2.76
C GLY A 38 -0.36 -13.76 3.87
N ILE A 39 -1.01 -14.04 5.00
CA ILE A 39 -0.40 -14.60 6.20
C ILE A 39 0.33 -15.91 5.86
N LEU A 40 -0.28 -16.81 5.07
CA LEU A 40 0.35 -18.06 4.65
C LEU A 40 1.72 -17.85 3.99
N VAL A 41 1.85 -16.94 3.03
CA VAL A 41 3.12 -16.71 2.33
C VAL A 41 4.18 -16.16 3.28
N LYS A 42 3.76 -15.38 4.28
CA LYS A 42 4.66 -14.88 5.32
C LYS A 42 5.12 -15.98 6.27
N THR A 43 4.25 -16.95 6.59
CA THR A 43 4.55 -18.08 7.47
C THR A 43 5.41 -19.14 6.80
N PHE A 44 5.10 -19.52 5.57
CA PHE A 44 5.82 -20.59 4.85
C PHE A 44 7.13 -20.11 4.19
N LEU A 45 7.21 -18.84 3.78
CA LEU A 45 8.39 -18.28 3.11
C LEU A 45 8.86 -16.98 3.79
N PRO A 46 9.31 -17.04 5.06
CA PRO A 46 9.70 -15.87 5.84
C PRO A 46 10.94 -15.16 5.28
N TRP A 47 11.85 -15.91 4.63
CA TRP A 47 13.08 -15.37 4.05
C TRP A 47 12.89 -14.73 2.68
N LEU A 48 11.82 -15.09 1.99
CA LEU A 48 11.54 -14.60 0.65
C LEU A 48 11.11 -13.14 0.74
N LYS A 49 11.78 -12.19 0.06
CA LYS A 49 11.45 -10.74 0.08
C LYS A 49 10.81 -10.20 -1.23
N LEU A 50 10.10 -11.04 -1.98
CA LEU A 50 9.12 -10.69 -3.02
C LEU A 50 8.02 -9.68 -2.58
N LYS A 51 8.03 -8.48 -3.14
CA LYS A 51 6.92 -7.52 -3.02
C LYS A 51 6.04 -7.64 -4.27
N ARG A 52 4.73 -7.84 -4.09
CA ARG A 52 3.77 -7.84 -5.20
C ARG A 52 3.22 -6.43 -5.38
N TYR A 53 3.14 -6.00 -6.63
CA TYR A 53 2.58 -4.71 -7.02
C TYR A 53 1.51 -4.92 -8.08
N ARG A 54 0.53 -4.02 -8.13
CA ARG A 54 -0.48 -3.96 -9.17
C ARG A 54 -0.58 -2.54 -9.69
N CYS A 55 -0.43 -2.37 -10.99
CA CYS A 55 -0.65 -1.07 -11.62
C CYS A 55 -2.16 -0.80 -11.72
N HIS A 56 -2.60 0.39 -11.30
CA HIS A 56 -4.01 0.80 -11.47
C HIS A 56 -4.35 1.15 -12.92
N GLY A 57 -3.39 1.69 -13.67
CA GLY A 57 -3.62 2.14 -15.06
C GLY A 57 -3.79 1.02 -16.08
N CYS A 58 -3.04 -0.08 -15.94
CA CYS A 58 -3.08 -1.21 -16.87
C CYS A 58 -3.47 -2.54 -16.21
N MET A 59 -3.87 -2.51 -14.94
CA MET A 59 -4.23 -3.66 -14.10
C MET A 59 -3.18 -4.77 -14.01
N HIS A 60 -1.96 -4.54 -14.50
CA HIS A 60 -0.92 -5.55 -14.56
C HIS A 60 -0.31 -5.77 -13.18
N ALA A 61 -0.31 -7.03 -12.73
CA ALA A 61 0.33 -7.45 -11.50
C ALA A 61 1.75 -7.94 -11.78
N PHE A 62 2.72 -7.41 -11.05
CA PHE A 62 4.12 -7.80 -11.17
C PHE A 62 4.76 -7.97 -9.79
N TYR A 63 5.86 -8.71 -9.75
CA TYR A 63 6.61 -8.94 -8.53
C TYR A 63 7.97 -8.24 -8.64
N LYS A 64 8.37 -7.54 -7.58
CA LYS A 64 9.74 -7.04 -7.41
C LYS A 64 10.37 -7.78 -6.25
N VAL A 65 11.47 -8.47 -6.52
CA VAL A 65 12.35 -8.97 -5.48
C VAL A 65 13.21 -7.80 -5.02
N LYS A 66 13.26 -7.53 -3.71
CA LYS A 66 14.26 -6.61 -3.17
C LYS A 66 15.53 -7.45 -2.96
N SER A 67 16.53 -7.30 -3.84
CA SER A 67 17.90 -7.81 -3.62
C SER A 67 18.52 -7.13 -2.42
#